data_AF-A0A953IDJ1-F1
#
_entry.id   AF-A0A953IDJ1-F1
#
_cell.length_a   1.000
_cell.length_b   1.000
_cell.length_c   1.000
_cell.angle_alpha   90.00
_cell.angle_beta   90.00
_cell.angle_gamma   90.00
#
_symmetry.space_group_name_H-M   'P 1'
#
loop_
_entity.id
_entity.type
_entity.pdbx_description
1 polymer ?
#
loop_
_entity_poly.entity_id
_entity_poly.type
_entity_poly.pdbx_seq_one_letter_code
_entity_poly.pdbx_strand_id
1 'polypeptide(L)'
;MFAPGGRSSWQGKLHVTRWERDEWRIRPRRLLRLFECALGRFAVNICYDAEFPELARAAARMGADLLLVPSCTDDRHGFLRVRYCAQARAIENQLYVVHACTVGSLPAVPAVSLNYGQAAVMTPSDSRFARDGVQAEGAVNQEMMIVADLDLEELRASRDTGTVLP
;
A
#
# COMPACT_ATOMS: atom_id res chain seq x y z
N MET A 1 0.09 -13.98 -0.24
CA MET A 1 -0.15 -14.02 -1.69
C MET A 1 -0.43 -15.45 -2.11
N PHE A 2 -1.55 -15.68 -2.79
CA PHE A 2 -1.92 -16.98 -3.35
C PHE A 2 -2.01 -16.82 -4.86
N ALA A 3 -1.26 -17.62 -5.61
CA ALA A 3 -1.31 -17.67 -7.06
C ALA A 3 -2.48 -18.56 -7.52
N PRO A 4 -3.04 -18.35 -8.73
CA PRO A 4 -4.13 -19.17 -9.25
C PRO A 4 -3.85 -20.69 -9.23
N GLY A 5 -2.59 -21.09 -9.42
CA GLY A 5 -2.14 -22.49 -9.35
C GLY A 5 -1.90 -23.03 -7.93
N GLY A 6 -2.39 -22.38 -6.87
CA GLY A 6 -2.29 -22.83 -5.49
C GLY A 6 -0.96 -22.54 -4.78
N ARG A 7 0.07 -22.07 -5.50
CA ARG A 7 1.34 -21.65 -4.89
C ARG A 7 1.11 -20.43 -3.97
N SER A 8 1.69 -20.47 -2.77
CA SER A 8 1.61 -19.37 -1.81
C SER A 8 2.98 -18.73 -1.55
N SER A 9 2.96 -17.44 -1.22
CA SER A 9 4.13 -16.67 -0.80
C SER A 9 3.69 -15.53 0.13
N TRP A 10 4.63 -14.91 0.84
CA TRP A 10 4.31 -13.93 1.88
C TRP A 10 5.39 -12.86 2.05
N GLN A 11 4.95 -11.67 2.44
CA GLN A 11 5.79 -10.58 2.99
C GLN A 11 5.41 -10.44 4.46
N GLY A 12 6.40 -10.42 5.35
CA GLY A 12 6.15 -10.12 6.76
C GLY A 12 6.47 -8.67 7.05
N LYS A 13 5.80 -8.12 8.06
CA LYS A 13 5.96 -6.73 8.48
C LYS A 13 7.41 -6.47 8.89
N LEU A 14 8.01 -5.42 8.33
CA LEU A 14 9.42 -5.07 8.57
C LEU A 14 9.53 -4.13 9.77
N HIS A 15 8.61 -3.18 9.88
CA HIS A 15 8.48 -2.24 10.99
C HIS A 15 7.26 -2.60 11.83
N VAL A 16 7.54 -3.17 13.00
CA VAL A 16 6.51 -3.56 13.97
C VAL A 16 6.27 -2.41 14.93
N THR A 17 5.02 -2.02 15.13
CA THR A 17 4.66 -0.97 16.08
C THR A 17 5.01 -1.42 17.50
N ARG A 18 5.02 -0.47 18.45
CA ARG A 18 5.21 -0.82 19.86
C ARG A 18 4.13 -1.79 20.34
N TRP A 19 2.86 -1.51 20.03
CA TRP A 19 1.72 -2.35 20.42
C TRP A 19 1.84 -3.79 19.89
N GLU A 20 2.12 -3.97 18.60
CA GLU A 20 2.28 -5.31 18.00
C GLU A 20 3.44 -6.10 18.62
N ARG A 21 4.49 -5.39 19.05
CA ARG A 21 5.65 -6.00 19.70
C ARG A 21 5.36 -6.39 21.15
N ASP A 22 4.71 -5.50 21.89
CA ASP A 22 4.52 -5.63 23.33
C ASP A 22 3.35 -6.57 23.63
N GLU A 23 2.20 -6.37 22.96
CA GLU A 23 0.97 -7.13 23.19
C GLU A 23 0.91 -8.41 22.37
N TRP A 24 1.20 -8.34 21.07
CA TRP A 24 1.09 -9.51 20.18
C TRP A 24 2.39 -10.29 20.05
N ARG A 25 3.47 -9.81 20.69
CA ARG A 25 4.79 -10.44 20.68
C ARG A 25 5.34 -10.67 19.27
N ILE A 26 4.93 -9.84 18.31
CA ILE A 26 5.39 -9.93 16.92
C ILE A 26 6.85 -9.49 16.85
N ARG A 27 7.63 -10.22 16.04
CA ARG A 27 9.02 -9.87 15.73
C ARG A 27 9.10 -9.36 14.29
N PRO A 28 9.85 -8.27 14.05
CA PRO A 28 10.01 -7.73 12.70
C PRO A 28 10.68 -8.76 11.80
N ARG A 29 10.29 -8.75 10.53
CA ARG A 29 11.06 -9.41 9.48
C ARG A 29 12.14 -8.46 8.96
N ARG A 30 13.08 -8.99 8.19
CA ARG A 30 14.26 -8.25 7.73
C ARG A 30 14.40 -8.19 6.22
N LEU A 31 13.56 -8.93 5.50
CA LEU A 31 13.67 -9.07 4.06
C LEU A 31 12.45 -8.47 3.38
N LEU A 32 12.69 -7.41 2.61
CA LEU A 32 11.76 -6.91 1.62
C LEU A 32 11.81 -7.83 0.40
N ARG A 33 10.64 -8.26 -0.09
CA ARG A 33 10.52 -9.12 -1.26
C ARG A 33 9.80 -8.38 -2.39
N LEU A 34 10.27 -8.60 -3.61
CA LEU A 34 9.54 -8.28 -4.82
C LEU A 34 8.82 -9.53 -5.31
N PHE A 35 7.57 -9.36 -5.72
CA PHE A 35 6.73 -10.41 -6.27
C PHE A 35 6.40 -10.07 -7.73
N GLU A 36 6.19 -11.12 -8.53
CA GLU A 36 5.80 -10.99 -9.93
C GLU A 36 4.49 -11.73 -10.16
N CYS A 37 3.56 -11.10 -10.88
CA CYS A 37 2.34 -11.73 -11.39
C CYS A 37 1.96 -11.14 -12.75
N ALA A 38 0.86 -11.62 -13.33
CA ALA A 38 0.34 -11.13 -14.61
C ALA A 38 -0.01 -9.63 -14.58
N LEU A 39 -0.28 -9.07 -13.40
CA LEU A 39 -0.56 -7.64 -13.20
C LEU A 39 0.72 -6.81 -12.99
N GLY A 40 1.91 -7.37 -13.22
CA GLY A 40 3.18 -6.67 -13.02
C GLY A 40 3.92 -7.04 -11.73
N ARG A 41 4.93 -6.22 -11.40
CA ARG A 41 5.79 -6.44 -10.24
C ARG A 41 5.30 -5.63 -9.05
N PHE A 42 5.22 -6.24 -7.88
CA PHE A 42 4.73 -5.57 -6.70
C PHE A 42 5.52 -5.88 -5.44
N ALA A 43 5.52 -4.92 -4.51
CA ALA A 43 5.97 -5.09 -3.14
C ALA A 43 4.81 -4.87 -2.16
N VAL A 44 5.01 -5.22 -0.90
CA VAL A 44 4.00 -5.04 0.15
C VAL A 44 4.62 -4.30 1.34
N ASN A 45 4.09 -3.13 1.65
CA ASN A 45 4.40 -2.38 2.87
C ASN A 45 3.21 -2.49 3.81
N ILE A 46 3.32 -3.28 4.87
CA ILE A 46 2.20 -3.54 5.78
C ILE A 46 2.06 -2.38 6.76
N CYS A 47 0.98 -1.61 6.63
CA CYS A 47 0.55 -0.57 7.56
C CYS A 47 1.69 0.41 7.91
N TYR A 48 2.30 0.22 9.08
CA TYR A 48 3.39 1.03 9.60
C TYR A 48 4.61 1.08 8.66
N ASP A 49 4.84 0.04 7.87
CA ASP A 49 5.91 0.02 6.86
C ASP A 49 5.79 1.18 5.84
N ALA A 50 4.57 1.66 5.53
CA ALA A 50 4.38 2.74 4.56
C ALA A 50 4.96 4.08 5.05
N GLU A 51 5.09 4.26 6.37
CA GLU A 51 5.63 5.48 6.98
C GLU A 51 7.15 5.63 6.74
N PHE A 52 7.83 4.53 6.36
CA PHE A 52 9.27 4.49 6.15
C PHE A 52 9.60 4.59 4.65
N PRO A 53 10.11 5.73 4.16
CA PRO A 53 10.33 5.98 2.73
C PRO A 53 11.28 4.99 2.07
N GLU A 54 12.28 4.50 2.81
CA GLU A 54 13.33 3.63 2.30
C GLU A 54 12.79 2.29 1.75
N LEU A 55 11.67 1.79 2.28
CA LEU A 55 11.08 0.53 1.83
C LEU A 55 10.47 0.67 0.44
N ALA A 56 9.66 1.72 0.24
CA ALA A 56 9.06 1.98 -1.07
C ALA A 56 10.14 2.34 -2.10
N ARG A 57 11.16 3.11 -1.69
CA ARG A 57 12.30 3.42 -2.56
C ARG A 57 13.09 2.18 -2.96
N ALA A 58 13.35 1.27 -2.02
CA ALA A 58 14.01 0.00 -2.31
C ALA A 58 13.18 -0.85 -3.27
N ALA A 59 11.86 -0.97 -3.04
CA ALA A 59 10.96 -1.70 -3.93
C ALA A 59 10.96 -1.13 -5.36
N ALA A 60 10.87 0.20 -5.50
CA ALA A 60 10.90 0.86 -6.80
C ALA A 60 12.22 0.60 -7.54
N ARG A 61 13.36 0.70 -6.84
CA ARG A 61 14.68 0.38 -7.40
C ARG A 61 14.85 -1.09 -7.81
N MET A 62 14.13 -1.99 -7.15
CA MET A 62 14.05 -3.41 -7.56
C MET A 62 13.13 -3.62 -8.78
N GLY A 63 12.45 -2.58 -9.27
CA GLY A 63 11.57 -2.63 -10.42
C GLY A 63 10.11 -2.91 -10.08
N ALA A 64 9.64 -2.56 -8.88
CA ALA A 64 8.21 -2.58 -8.58
C ALA A 64 7.44 -1.60 -9.46
N ASP A 65 6.27 -2.01 -9.92
CA ASP A 65 5.26 -1.16 -10.56
C ASP A 65 4.16 -0.80 -9.56
N LEU A 66 3.85 -1.72 -8.65
CA LEU A 66 2.84 -1.55 -7.61
C LEU A 66 3.41 -1.66 -6.20
N LEU A 67 2.84 -0.89 -5.29
CA LEU A 67 3.02 -1.06 -3.84
C LEU A 67 1.67 -1.35 -3.20
N LEU A 68 1.55 -2.51 -2.56
CA LEU A 68 0.37 -2.87 -1.79
C LEU A 68 0.56 -2.41 -0.34
N VAL A 69 -0.39 -1.65 0.18
CA VAL A 69 -0.39 -1.12 1.54
C VAL A 69 -1.63 -1.60 2.28
N PRO A 70 -1.65 -2.85 2.78
CA PRO A 70 -2.71 -3.28 3.69
C PRO A 70 -2.52 -2.59 5.05
N SER A 71 -3.58 -2.09 5.66
CA SER A 71 -3.51 -1.38 6.93
C SER A 71 -4.71 -1.63 7.84
N CYS A 72 -4.46 -1.49 9.14
CA CYS A 72 -5.44 -1.62 10.20
C CYS A 72 -5.15 -0.53 11.24
N THR A 73 -6.08 0.40 11.41
CA THR A 73 -5.92 1.57 12.29
C THR A 73 -7.23 1.89 12.98
N ASP A 74 -7.16 2.18 14.27
CA ASP A 74 -8.35 2.35 15.11
C ASP A 74 -9.13 3.63 14.81
N ASP A 75 -8.43 4.68 14.41
CA ASP A 75 -8.98 6.02 14.26
C ASP A 75 -8.49 6.75 13.00
N ARG A 76 -9.05 7.95 12.80
CA ARG A 76 -8.73 8.80 11.67
C ARG A 76 -7.27 9.27 11.68
N HIS A 77 -6.65 9.45 12.84
CA HIS A 77 -5.25 9.89 12.92
C HIS A 77 -4.30 8.81 12.42
N GLY A 78 -4.52 7.56 12.83
CA GLY A 78 -3.83 6.38 12.32
C GLY A 78 -4.00 6.22 10.82
N PHE A 79 -5.26 6.26 10.36
CA PHE A 79 -5.58 6.13 8.94
C PHE A 79 -4.89 7.20 8.09
N LEU A 80 -5.01 8.48 8.46
CA LEU A 80 -4.46 9.59 7.68
C LEU A 80 -2.93 9.52 7.59
N ARG A 81 -2.25 9.09 8.66
CA ARG A 81 -0.79 8.92 8.63
C ARG A 81 -0.37 7.89 7.58
N VAL A 82 -1.01 6.72 7.57
CA VAL A 82 -0.73 5.68 6.56
C VAL A 82 -1.13 6.16 5.16
N ARG A 83 -2.32 6.76 5.01
CA ARG A 83 -2.86 7.25 3.73
C ARG A 83 -1.96 8.30 3.09
N TYR A 84 -1.49 9.28 3.85
CA TYR A 84 -0.62 10.34 3.35
C TYR A 84 0.76 9.82 2.99
N CYS A 85 1.34 8.93 3.81
CA CYS A 85 2.60 8.30 3.46
C CYS A 85 2.47 7.43 2.20
N ALA A 86 1.40 6.66 2.07
CA ALA A 86 1.11 5.87 0.87
C ALA A 86 0.99 6.76 -0.39
N GLN A 87 0.31 7.90 -0.29
CA GLN A 87 0.23 8.89 -1.38
C GLN A 87 1.62 9.41 -1.74
N ALA A 88 2.44 9.76 -0.74
CA ALA A 88 3.81 10.19 -0.97
C ALA A 88 4.64 9.09 -1.66
N ARG A 89 4.43 7.80 -1.31
CA ARG A 89 5.13 6.67 -1.96
C ARG A 89 4.78 6.53 -3.43
N ALA A 90 3.53 6.81 -3.81
CA ALA A 90 3.10 6.80 -5.21
C ALA A 90 3.83 7.86 -6.02
N ILE A 91 3.91 9.07 -5.46
CA ILE A 91 4.49 10.24 -6.11
C ILE A 91 6.01 10.13 -6.18
N GLU A 92 6.69 9.98 -5.04
CA GLU A 92 8.16 10.08 -4.96
C GLU A 92 8.88 8.93 -5.67
N ASN A 93 8.21 7.78 -5.84
CA ASN A 93 8.81 6.59 -6.44
C ASN A 93 8.20 6.22 -7.81
N GLN A 94 7.24 7.02 -8.31
CA GLN A 94 6.44 6.70 -9.50
C GLN A 94 5.95 5.25 -9.50
N LEU A 95 5.08 4.95 -8.53
CA LEU A 95 4.41 3.66 -8.34
C LEU A 95 2.90 3.87 -8.32
N TYR A 96 2.14 2.86 -8.76
CA TYR A 96 0.76 2.74 -8.30
C TYR A 96 0.75 2.21 -6.87
N VAL A 97 -0.06 2.80 -6.00
CA VAL A 97 -0.17 2.36 -4.60
C VAL A 97 -1.59 1.95 -4.30
N VAL A 98 -1.78 0.72 -3.83
CA VAL A 98 -3.10 0.19 -3.47
C VAL A 98 -3.19 0.15 -1.94
N HIS A 99 -4.01 1.02 -1.37
CA HIS A 99 -4.23 1.10 0.07
C HIS A 99 -5.53 0.39 0.43
N ALA A 100 -5.39 -0.78 1.05
CA ALA A 100 -6.52 -1.58 1.54
C ALA A 100 -6.59 -1.41 3.06
N CYS A 101 -7.75 -0.96 3.56
CA CYS A 101 -7.95 -0.68 4.98
C CYS A 101 -9.00 -1.62 5.57
N THR A 102 -8.86 -1.97 6.84
CA THR A 102 -10.00 -2.46 7.63
C THR A 102 -10.99 -1.32 7.90
N VAL A 103 -12.27 -1.66 8.01
CA VAL A 103 -13.37 -0.74 8.34
C VAL A 103 -14.33 -1.43 9.31
N GLY A 104 -15.14 -0.64 10.02
CA GLY A 104 -16.13 -1.17 10.95
C GLY A 104 -15.55 -1.50 12.33
N SER A 105 -16.27 -2.32 13.09
CA SER A 105 -15.92 -2.62 14.48
C SER A 105 -16.17 -4.08 14.81
N LEU A 106 -15.27 -4.67 15.59
CA LEU A 106 -15.43 -6.01 16.17
C LEU A 106 -15.18 -5.91 17.68
N PRO A 107 -16.16 -5.46 18.48
CA PRO A 107 -15.96 -5.17 19.91
C PRO A 107 -15.42 -6.35 20.72
N ALA A 108 -15.71 -7.58 20.30
CA ALA A 108 -15.23 -8.80 20.95
C ALA A 108 -13.75 -9.13 20.65
N VAL A 109 -13.11 -8.41 19.74
CA VAL A 109 -11.73 -8.64 19.31
C VAL A 109 -10.91 -7.38 19.58
N PRO A 110 -10.21 -7.28 20.74
CA PRO A 110 -9.51 -6.06 21.14
C PRO A 110 -8.51 -5.52 20.11
N ALA A 111 -7.94 -6.42 19.30
CA ALA A 111 -7.00 -6.11 18.23
C ALA A 111 -7.59 -5.26 17.08
N VAL A 112 -8.90 -5.33 16.88
CA VAL A 112 -9.63 -4.69 15.77
C VAL A 112 -10.98 -4.19 16.25
N SER A 113 -11.04 -3.74 17.50
CA SER A 113 -12.30 -3.35 18.16
C SER A 113 -12.95 -2.16 17.45
N LEU A 114 -12.15 -1.26 16.91
CA LEU A 114 -12.54 -0.15 16.06
C LEU A 114 -11.60 -0.12 14.86
N ASN A 115 -12.12 0.26 13.69
CA ASN A 115 -11.32 0.45 12.49
C ASN A 115 -11.82 1.67 11.76
N TYR A 116 -10.88 2.50 11.33
CA TYR A 116 -11.12 3.61 10.44
C TYR A 116 -10.38 3.36 9.13
N GLY A 117 -11.07 3.49 8.01
CA GLY A 117 -10.48 3.19 6.72
C GLY A 117 -11.25 3.73 5.53
N GLN A 118 -10.54 3.86 4.42
CA GLN A 118 -11.09 4.18 3.11
C GLN A 118 -10.15 3.55 2.10
N ALA A 119 -10.65 2.61 1.29
CA ALA A 119 -9.83 1.99 0.26
C ALA A 119 -9.48 3.03 -0.81
N ALA A 120 -8.24 2.98 -1.34
CA ALA A 120 -7.80 3.87 -2.39
C ALA A 120 -6.78 3.21 -3.32
N VAL A 121 -6.82 3.60 -4.60
CA VAL A 121 -5.77 3.35 -5.59
C VAL A 121 -5.17 4.69 -5.96
N MET A 122 -3.89 4.88 -5.65
CA MET A 122 -3.16 6.14 -5.81
C MET A 122 -2.21 6.03 -6.98
N THR A 123 -2.00 7.15 -7.66
CA THR A 123 -1.15 7.24 -8.84
C THR A 123 0.05 8.14 -8.57
N PRO A 124 1.09 8.09 -9.43
CA PRO A 124 2.01 9.21 -9.53
C PRO A 124 1.26 10.51 -9.83
N SER A 125 1.91 11.64 -9.55
CA SER A 125 1.36 12.97 -9.78
C SER A 125 2.06 13.62 -10.97
N ASP A 126 1.66 13.22 -12.17
CA ASP A 126 2.07 13.80 -13.44
C ASP A 126 0.85 13.88 -14.37
N SER A 127 0.92 14.71 -15.40
CA SER A 127 -0.10 14.98 -16.41
C SER A 127 -0.74 13.75 -17.07
N ARG A 128 -0.05 12.60 -17.04
CA ARG A 128 -0.52 11.33 -17.62
C ARG A 128 -1.35 10.48 -16.67
N PHE A 129 -1.45 10.89 -15.40
CA PHE A 129 -2.14 10.16 -14.34
C PHE A 129 -3.38 10.93 -13.86
N ALA A 130 -4.10 10.34 -12.89
CA ALA A 130 -5.26 10.96 -12.28
C ALA A 130 -4.92 12.37 -11.75
N ARG A 131 -5.77 13.35 -12.08
CA ARG A 131 -5.57 14.77 -11.74
C ARG A 131 -5.25 15.00 -10.27
N ASP A 132 -5.94 14.29 -9.38
CA ASP A 132 -5.81 14.45 -7.93
C ASP A 132 -4.86 13.39 -7.30
N GLY A 133 -4.11 12.65 -8.13
CA GLY A 133 -3.21 11.58 -7.70
C GLY A 133 -3.92 10.34 -7.16
N VAL A 134 -5.23 10.20 -7.39
CA VAL A 134 -6.08 9.12 -6.90
C VAL A 134 -6.92 8.59 -8.05
N GLN A 135 -6.68 7.34 -8.44
CA GLN A 135 -7.39 6.67 -9.53
C GLN A 135 -8.79 6.21 -9.13
N ALA A 136 -8.92 5.70 -7.90
CA ALA A 136 -10.18 5.25 -7.33
C ALA A 136 -10.13 5.37 -5.82
N GLU A 137 -11.27 5.70 -5.21
CA GLU A 137 -11.41 5.81 -3.77
C GLU A 137 -12.80 5.35 -3.33
N GLY A 138 -12.87 4.64 -2.21
CA GLY A 138 -14.13 4.17 -1.63
C GLY A 138 -14.80 5.23 -0.76
N ALA A 139 -15.96 4.88 -0.20
CA ALA A 139 -16.56 5.65 0.88
C ALA A 139 -15.85 5.38 2.21
N VAL A 140 -15.71 6.43 3.03
CA VAL A 140 -15.10 6.34 4.36
C VAL A 140 -15.91 5.38 5.25
N ASN A 141 -15.22 4.46 5.92
CA ASN A 141 -15.76 3.50 6.88
C ASN A 141 -16.89 2.61 6.33
N GLN A 142 -16.89 2.35 5.02
CA GLN A 142 -17.84 1.46 4.38
C GLN A 142 -17.16 0.20 3.84
N GLU A 143 -17.73 -0.97 4.14
CA GLU A 143 -17.29 -2.23 3.54
C GLU A 143 -17.65 -2.23 2.05
N MET A 144 -16.63 -2.22 1.20
CA MET A 144 -16.81 -2.23 -0.24
C MET A 144 -15.54 -2.69 -0.97
N MET A 145 -15.72 -3.02 -2.24
CA MET A 145 -14.64 -3.18 -3.20
C MET A 145 -14.56 -1.95 -4.09
N ILE A 146 -13.35 -1.45 -4.32
CA ILE A 146 -13.07 -0.48 -5.38
C ILE A 146 -12.32 -1.17 -6.50
N VAL A 147 -12.55 -0.71 -7.74
CA VAL A 147 -11.94 -1.24 -8.95
C VAL A 147 -11.33 -0.08 -9.72
N ALA A 148 -10.12 -0.30 -10.25
CA ALA A 148 -9.39 0.67 -11.05
C ALA A 148 -8.60 -0.04 -12.13
N ASP A 149 -8.64 0.50 -13.35
CA ASP A 149 -7.74 0.11 -14.44
C ASP A 149 -6.43 0.88 -14.32
N LEU A 150 -5.31 0.18 -14.48
CA LEU A 150 -3.96 0.73 -14.33
C LEU A 150 -3.15 0.46 -15.60
N ASP A 151 -2.52 1.49 -16.13
CA ASP A 151 -1.64 1.40 -17.28
C ASP A 151 -0.18 1.32 -16.83
N LEU A 152 0.35 0.11 -16.81
CA LEU A 152 1.73 -0.13 -16.38
C LEU A 152 2.76 0.20 -17.46
N GLU A 153 2.35 0.24 -18.73
CA GLU A 153 3.22 0.69 -19.81
C GLU A 153 3.44 2.18 -19.70
N GLU A 154 2.37 2.95 -19.49
CA GLU A 154 2.43 4.37 -19.23
C GLU A 154 3.21 4.69 -17.93
N LEU A 155 2.97 3.93 -16.85
CA LEU A 155 3.77 4.06 -15.63
C LEU A 155 5.27 3.94 -15.90
N ARG A 156 5.68 2.90 -16.63
CA ARG A 156 7.09 2.66 -16.94
C ARG A 156 7.64 3.74 -17.87
N ALA A 157 6.90 4.13 -18.91
CA ALA A 157 7.29 5.18 -19.82
C ALA A 157 7.45 6.55 -19.12
N SER A 158 6.60 6.85 -18.13
CA SER A 158 6.68 8.09 -17.35
C SER A 158 7.96 8.24 -16.54
N ARG A 159 8.65 7.13 -16.23
CA ARG A 159 9.93 7.16 -15.50
C ARG A 159 11.08 7.71 -16.33
N ASP A 160 10.93 7.69 -17.66
CA ASP A 160 11.92 8.19 -18.61
C ASP A 160 11.46 9.48 -19.30
N THR A 161 10.15 9.67 -19.46
CA THR A 161 9.57 10.74 -20.30
C THR A 161 8.56 11.64 -19.57
N GLY A 162 8.39 11.44 -18.26
CA GLY A 162 7.53 12.26 -17.42
C GLY A 162 8.02 13.72 -17.34
N THR A 163 7.13 14.61 -16.90
CA THR A 163 7.49 16.00 -16.64
C THR A 163 8.43 16.13 -15.44
N VAL A 164 8.36 15.17 -14.52
CA VAL A 164 9.27 14.99 -13.38
C VAL A 164 9.74 13.54 -13.36
N LEU A 165 11.06 13.34 -13.19
CA LEU A 165 11.70 12.03 -13.16
C LEU A 165 12.00 11.58 -11.71
N PRO A 166 12.08 10.26 -11.42
CA PRO A 166 12.10 9.69 -10.06
C PRO A 166 13.47 9.61 -9.37
#